data_AF-A8WIF9-F1
#
_entry.id   AF-A8WIF9-F1
#
_cell.length_a   1.000
_cell.length_b   1.000
_cell.length_c   1.000
_cell.angle_alpha   90.00
_cell.angle_beta   90.00
_cell.angle_gamma   90.00
#
_symmetry.space_group_name_H-M   'P 1'
#
loop_
_entity.id
_entity.type
_entity.pdbx_description
1 polymer ?
#
loop_
_entity_poly.entity_id
_entity_poly.type
_entity_poly.pdbx_seq_one_letter_code
_entity_poly.pdbx_strand_id
1 'polypeptide(L)' 'MNYREITKRYSDLINRAEQANGRKEIVGLLKKAAKLKSKIEIN' A
#
# COMPACT_ATOMS: atom_id res chain seq x y z
N MET A 1 -9.86 3.61 11.81
CA MET A 1 -8.42 3.57 11.48
C MET A 1 -7.92 4.99 11.55
N ASN A 2 -6.94 5.26 12.39
CA ASN A 2 -6.37 6.60 12.46
C ASN A 2 -5.61 6.90 11.16
N TYR A 3 -5.62 8.14 10.65
CA TYR A 3 -4.91 8.55 9.42
C TYR A 3 -3.47 8.03 9.42
N ARG A 4 -2.79 8.16 10.57
CA ARG A 4 -1.42 7.69 10.81
C ARG A 4 -1.24 6.17 10.62
N GLU A 5 -2.23 5.35 10.97
CA GLU A 5 -2.19 3.91 10.73
C GLU A 5 -2.39 3.57 9.25
N ILE A 6 -3.23 4.32 8.55
CA ILE A 6 -3.47 4.14 7.12
C ILE A 6 -2.20 4.47 6.34
N THR A 7 -1.53 5.58 6.68
CA THR A 7 -0.23 5.94 6.09
C THR A 7 0.84 4.89 6.40
N LYS A 8 0.91 4.39 7.64
CA LYS A 8 1.87 3.34 8.01
C LYS A 8 1.65 2.05 7.20
N ARG A 9 0.39 1.63 7.04
CA ARG A 9 0.05 0.45 6.21
C ARG A 9 0.34 0.68 4.73
N TYR A 10 0.12 1.90 4.24
CA TYR A 10 0.49 2.26 2.87
C TYR A 10 2.00 2.10 2.65
N SER A 11 2.83 2.72 3.50
CA SER A 11 4.29 2.60 3.41
C SER A 11 4.78 1.16 3.53
N ASP A 12 4.17 0.35 4.42
CA ASP A 12 4.51 -1.07 4.57
C ASP A 12 4.23 -1.89 3.30
N LEU A 13 3.12 -1.60 2.59
CA LEU A 13 2.80 -2.26 1.33
C LEU A 13 3.77 -1.87 0.19
N ILE A 14 4.22 -0.61 0.16
CA ILE A 14 5.22 -0.15 -0.81
C ILE A 14 6.57 -0.82 -0.54
N ASN A 15 7.05 -0.81 0.71
CA ASN A 15 8.31 -1.45 1.08
C ASN A 15 8.32 -2.95 0.76
N ARG A 16 7.20 -3.65 1.01
CA ARG A 16 7.07 -5.07 0.63
C ARG A 16 7.06 -5.27 -0.89
N ALA A 17 6.49 -4.32 -1.64
CA ALA A 17 6.49 -4.39 -3.11
C ALA A 17 7.89 -4.18 -3.68
N GLU A 18 8.69 -3.29 -3.07
CA GLU A 18 10.09 -3.06 -3.46
C GLU A 18 10.99 -4.27 -3.15
N GLN A 19 10.71 -5.00 -2.08
CA GLN A 19 11.44 -6.21 -1.70
C GLN A 19 10.95 -7.49 -2.40
N ALA A 20 9.80 -7.44 -3.08
CA ALA A 20 9.23 -8.60 -3.75
C ALA A 20 9.92 -8.83 -5.10
N ASN A 21 10.32 -10.08 -5.36
CA ASN A 21 10.94 -10.46 -6.64
C ASN A 21 9.90 -10.86 -7.71
N GLY A 22 8.67 -11.20 -7.31
CA GLY A 22 7.63 -11.67 -8.22
C GLY A 22 6.74 -10.55 -8.76
N ARG A 23 6.71 -10.35 -10.09
CA ARG A 23 5.84 -9.34 -10.74
C ARG A 23 4.38 -9.40 -10.28
N LYS A 24 3.82 -10.61 -10.13
CA LYS A 24 2.44 -10.81 -9.67
C LYS A 24 2.23 -10.34 -8.23
N GLU A 25 3.22 -10.54 -7.37
CA GLU A 25 3.20 -10.11 -5.97
C GLU A 25 3.36 -8.60 -5.86
N ILE A 26 4.31 -8.02 -6.59
CA ILE A 26 4.53 -6.56 -6.68
C ILE A 26 3.22 -5.89 -7.10
N VAL A 27 2.60 -6.32 -8.19
CA VAL A 27 1.33 -5.75 -8.68
C VAL A 27 0.20 -5.93 -7.66
N GLY A 28 0.14 -7.08 -6.96
CA GLY A 28 -0.83 -7.33 -5.90
C GLY A 28 -0.69 -6.37 -4.71
N LEU A 29 0.55 -6.09 -4.30
CA LEU A 29 0.87 -5.17 -3.21
C LEU A 29 0.59 -3.72 -3.61
N LEU A 30 0.98 -3.31 -4.81
CA LEU A 30 0.69 -1.99 -5.36
C LEU A 30 -0.82 -1.74 -5.51
N LYS A 31 -1.60 -2.74 -5.95
CA LYS A 31 -3.06 -2.64 -6.04
C LYS A 31 -3.71 -2.45 -4.67
N LYS A 32 -3.18 -3.09 -3.63
CA LYS A 32 -3.62 -2.90 -2.23
C LYS A 32 -3.24 -1.50 -1.72
N ALA A 33 -2.03 -1.02 -2.03
CA ALA A 33 -1.57 0.32 -1.68
C ALA A 33 -2.42 1.41 -2.34
N ALA A 34 -2.76 1.26 -3.62
CA ALA A 34 -3.63 2.20 -4.35
C ALA A 34 -5.03 2.31 -3.72
N LYS A 35 -5.63 1.19 -3.31
CA LYS A 35 -6.92 1.19 -2.60
C LYS A 35 -6.85 1.92 -1.25
N LEU A 36 -5.72 1.84 -0.55
CA LEU A 36 -5.50 2.58 0.68
C LEU A 36 -5.32 4.07 0.40
N LYS A 37 -4.55 4.42 -0.64
CA LYS A 37 -4.34 5.82 -1.07
C LYS A 37 -5.66 6.52 -1.39
N SER A 38 -6.56 5.89 -2.16
CA SER A 38 -7.88 6.48 -2.42
C SER A 38 -8.71 6.72 -1.16
N LYS A 39 -8.53 5.93 -0.09
CA LYS A 39 -9.21 6.19 1.19
C LYS A 39 -8.58 7.32 1.99
N ILE A 40 -7.29 7.58 1.79
CA ILE A 40 -6.58 8.73 2.36
C ILE A 40 -7.02 10.01 1.65
N GLU A 41 -7.08 10.02 0.31
CA GLU A 41 -7.44 11.20 -0.49
C GLU A 41 -8.92 11.63 -0.38
N ILE A 42 -9.79 10.74 0.11
CA ILE A 42 -11.22 11.03 0.35
C ILE A 42 -11.46 11.62 1.75
N ASN A 43 -10.47 11.58 2.65
CA ASN A 43 -10.52 12.21 3.99
C ASN A 43 -9.82 13.57 3.98
#